data_AF-A0AA45U2S6-F1
#
_entry.id   AF-A0AA45U2S6-F1
#
_cell.length_a   1.000
_cell.length_b   1.000
_cell.length_c   1.000
_cell.angle_alpha   90.00
_cell.angle_beta   90.00
_cell.angle_gamma   90.00
#
_symmetry.space_group_name_H-M   'P 1'
#
loop_
_entity.id
_entity.type
_entity.pdbx_description
1 polymer ?
#
loop_
_entity_poly.entity_id
_entity_poly.type
_entity_poly.pdbx_seq_one_letter_code
_entity_poly.pdbx_strand_id
1 'polypeptide(L)'
;MSLRDLVYSFFTYYAVVAYILIGITCIVLSVKWFDAPVRMGAAVLLATVAYPFGWYLIHRYILHGRFLYKSAATAVTWKRIHFDHHQDPHDLRVLFGALHTTLPTIALVLTPIGYLIGGRSGAAAALGWGMVTTCFYEFCHCIQHLNYAPQQKWLKDIKRLHMSHHFHNEQGNYGITNYFWDRVFGTLYEKASDKPKSATVFNLGYTAEEAVKYPWVDKLSGGTRGDGHPRRFQQAEGLSAPEVTSEQS
;
A
#
# COMPACT_ATOMS: atom_id res chain seq x y z
N MET A 1 12.20 -7.71 -13.14
CA MET A 1 10.83 -8.13 -13.50
C MET A 1 10.35 -7.29 -14.67
N SER A 2 9.93 -7.91 -15.78
CA SER A 2 9.29 -7.21 -16.91
C SER A 2 7.82 -6.91 -16.63
N LEU A 3 7.15 -6.11 -17.48
CA LEU A 3 5.70 -5.89 -17.38
C LEU A 3 4.92 -7.20 -17.54
N ARG A 4 5.38 -8.10 -18.42
CA ARG A 4 4.75 -9.41 -18.64
C ARG A 4 4.82 -10.27 -17.39
N ASP A 5 5.98 -10.30 -16.75
CA ASP A 5 6.19 -11.03 -15.49
C ASP A 5 5.29 -10.47 -14.39
N LEU A 6 5.18 -9.13 -14.30
CA LEU A 6 4.28 -8.49 -13.34
C LEU A 6 2.83 -8.94 -13.55
N VAL A 7 2.32 -8.85 -14.79
CA VAL A 7 0.94 -9.24 -15.09
C VAL A 7 0.69 -10.70 -14.70
N TYR A 8 1.61 -11.60 -15.04
CA TYR A 8 1.51 -13.00 -14.65
C TYR A 8 1.51 -13.17 -13.13
N SER A 9 2.50 -12.60 -12.42
CA SER A 9 2.60 -12.68 -10.96
C SER A 9 1.39 -12.07 -10.26
N PHE A 10 0.85 -10.96 -10.76
CA PHE A 10 -0.32 -10.30 -10.21
C PHE A 10 -1.56 -11.20 -10.27
N PHE A 11 -1.89 -11.72 -11.47
CA PHE A 11 -3.08 -12.54 -11.66
C PHE A 11 -2.96 -13.99 -11.16
N THR A 12 -1.76 -14.40 -10.73
CA THR A 12 -1.53 -15.70 -10.07
C THR A 12 -1.35 -15.59 -8.56
N TYR A 13 -1.24 -14.37 -8.02
CA TYR A 13 -1.11 -14.16 -6.58
C TYR A 13 -2.42 -14.48 -5.86
N TYR A 14 -2.36 -15.35 -4.85
CA TYR A 14 -3.55 -15.90 -4.19
C TYR A 14 -4.51 -14.83 -3.64
N ALA A 15 -3.98 -13.74 -3.07
CA ALA A 15 -4.82 -12.67 -2.52
C ALA A 15 -5.55 -11.90 -3.63
N VAL A 16 -4.87 -11.64 -4.75
CA VAL A 16 -5.49 -11.00 -5.93
C VAL A 16 -6.59 -11.88 -6.51
N VAL A 17 -6.33 -13.18 -6.66
CA VAL A 17 -7.34 -14.15 -7.10
C VAL A 17 -8.54 -14.15 -6.15
N ALA A 18 -8.30 -14.14 -4.83
CA ALA A 18 -9.37 -14.05 -3.84
C ALA A 18 -10.18 -12.73 -3.97
N TYR A 19 -9.52 -11.59 -4.13
CA TYR A 19 -10.21 -10.30 -4.34
C TYR A 19 -11.07 -10.33 -5.60
N ILE A 20 -10.57 -10.89 -6.71
CA ILE A 20 -11.33 -11.02 -7.95
C ILE A 20 -12.56 -11.91 -7.75
N LEU A 21 -12.40 -13.09 -7.14
CA LEU A 21 -13.50 -14.02 -6.91
C LEU A 21 -14.56 -13.44 -5.97
N ILE A 22 -14.14 -12.78 -4.88
CA ILE A 22 -15.04 -12.10 -3.95
C ILE A 22 -15.75 -10.95 -4.68
N GLY A 23 -15.01 -10.14 -5.45
CA GLY A 23 -15.55 -9.03 -6.23
C GLY A 23 -16.63 -9.48 -7.20
N ILE A 24 -16.36 -10.52 -8.00
CA ILE A 24 -17.33 -11.13 -8.93
C ILE A 24 -18.55 -11.63 -8.15
N THR A 25 -18.34 -12.37 -7.07
CA THR A 25 -19.43 -12.90 -6.24
C THR A 25 -20.32 -11.78 -5.71
N CYS A 26 -19.74 -10.72 -5.17
CA CYS A 26 -20.45 -9.56 -4.67
C CYS A 26 -21.21 -8.80 -5.77
N ILE A 27 -20.66 -8.68 -6.97
CA ILE A 27 -21.34 -8.06 -8.11
C ILE A 27 -22.54 -8.93 -8.57
N VAL A 28 -22.39 -10.26 -8.61
CA VAL A 28 -23.51 -11.16 -8.93
C VAL A 28 -24.60 -11.05 -7.86
N LEU A 29 -24.23 -11.01 -6.58
CA LEU A 29 -25.17 -10.87 -5.47
C LEU A 29 -25.87 -9.51 -5.46
N SER A 30 -25.17 -8.42 -5.80
CA SER A 30 -25.79 -7.09 -5.87
C SER A 30 -26.85 -7.02 -6.97
N VAL A 31 -26.61 -7.65 -8.12
CA VAL A 31 -27.60 -7.77 -9.21
C VAL A 31 -28.73 -8.73 -8.82
N LYS A 32 -28.45 -9.84 -8.13
CA LYS A 32 -29.49 -10.79 -7.69
C LYS A 32 -30.42 -10.18 -6.65
N TRP A 33 -29.90 -9.36 -5.75
CA TRP A 33 -30.68 -8.65 -4.73
C TRP A 33 -31.15 -7.27 -5.19
N PHE A 34 -31.01 -6.98 -6.48
CA PHE A 34 -31.29 -5.67 -7.04
C PHE A 34 -32.75 -5.27 -6.83
N ASP A 35 -32.91 -4.23 -6.02
CA ASP A 35 -34.20 -3.69 -5.59
C ASP A 35 -34.32 -2.20 -5.91
N ALA A 36 -33.24 -1.44 -5.75
CA ALA A 36 -33.22 0.00 -5.91
C ALA A 36 -31.99 0.49 -6.71
N PRO A 37 -32.09 0.68 -8.05
CA PRO A 37 -30.98 1.09 -8.92
C PRO A 37 -30.23 2.32 -8.44
N VAL A 38 -30.99 3.36 -8.06
CA VAL A 38 -30.42 4.65 -7.65
C VAL A 38 -29.63 4.51 -6.35
N ARG A 39 -30.15 3.73 -5.39
CA ARG A 39 -29.47 3.50 -4.10
C ARG A 39 -28.23 2.64 -4.28
N MET A 40 -28.28 1.61 -5.13
CA MET A 40 -27.10 0.81 -5.44
C MET A 40 -26.03 1.65 -6.15
N GLY A 41 -26.41 2.50 -7.11
CA GLY A 41 -25.49 3.44 -7.75
C GLY A 41 -24.86 4.43 -6.77
N ALA A 42 -25.67 4.97 -5.84
CA ALA A 42 -25.18 5.85 -4.77
C ALA A 42 -24.19 5.13 -3.83
N ALA A 43 -24.43 3.85 -3.52
CA ALA A 43 -23.52 3.05 -2.71
C ALA A 43 -22.15 2.87 -3.39
N VAL A 44 -22.13 2.59 -4.70
CA VAL A 44 -20.90 2.48 -5.49
C VAL A 44 -20.18 3.83 -5.60
N LEU A 45 -20.92 4.93 -5.81
CA LEU A 45 -20.35 6.26 -5.87
C LEU A 45 -19.70 6.65 -4.54
N LEU A 46 -20.37 6.40 -3.42
CA LEU A 46 -19.81 6.68 -2.11
C LEU A 46 -18.61 5.78 -1.81
N ALA A 47 -18.65 4.49 -2.18
CA ALA A 47 -17.50 3.60 -2.06
C ALA A 47 -16.29 4.10 -2.87
N THR A 48 -16.51 4.70 -4.05
CA THR A 48 -15.47 5.31 -4.89
C THR A 48 -14.75 6.46 -4.19
N VAL A 49 -15.43 7.20 -3.31
CA VAL A 49 -14.85 8.31 -2.54
C VAL A 49 -14.28 7.81 -1.21
N ALA A 50 -15.00 6.91 -0.53
CA ALA A 50 -14.63 6.38 0.77
C ALA A 50 -13.37 5.51 0.73
N TYR A 51 -13.16 4.74 -0.35
CA TYR A 51 -11.96 3.90 -0.50
C TYR A 51 -10.66 4.73 -0.50
N PRO A 52 -10.43 5.69 -1.44
CA PRO A 52 -9.22 6.53 -1.42
C PRO A 52 -9.04 7.29 -0.11
N PHE A 53 -10.16 7.70 0.52
CA PHE A 53 -10.10 8.39 1.81
C PHE A 53 -9.63 7.47 2.93
N GLY A 54 -10.23 6.28 3.03
CA GLY A 54 -9.82 5.25 3.98
C GLY A 54 -8.36 4.84 3.79
N TRP A 55 -7.94 4.65 2.54
CA TRP A 55 -6.53 4.42 2.21
C TRP A 55 -5.63 5.55 2.72
N TYR A 56 -5.96 6.81 2.43
CA TYR A 56 -5.19 7.95 2.89
C TYR A 56 -5.01 7.95 4.42
N LEU A 57 -6.09 7.72 5.16
CA LEU A 57 -6.06 7.66 6.62
C LEU A 57 -5.23 6.49 7.13
N ILE A 58 -5.42 5.30 6.57
CA ILE A 58 -4.68 4.09 6.95
C ILE A 58 -3.20 4.26 6.64
N HIS A 59 -2.85 4.71 5.44
CA HIS A 59 -1.47 4.90 5.03
C HIS A 59 -0.78 5.90 5.95
N ARG A 60 -1.36 7.09 6.13
CA ARG A 60 -0.77 8.15 6.96
C ARG A 60 -0.70 7.78 8.46
N TYR A 61 -1.80 7.31 9.03
CA TYR A 61 -1.91 7.20 10.49
C TYR A 61 -1.62 5.80 11.02
N ILE A 62 -1.84 4.74 10.24
CA ILE A 62 -1.60 3.35 10.68
C ILE A 62 -0.27 2.83 10.13
N LEU A 63 -0.07 2.91 8.81
CA LEU A 63 1.12 2.34 8.16
C LEU A 63 2.39 3.16 8.49
N HIS A 64 2.31 4.50 8.44
CA HIS A 64 3.38 5.40 8.92
C HIS A 64 3.27 5.74 10.42
N GLY A 65 2.31 5.14 11.14
CA GLY A 65 2.08 5.41 12.55
C GLY A 65 3.17 4.84 13.44
N ARG A 66 3.65 5.63 14.42
CA ARG A 66 4.73 5.24 15.34
C ARG A 66 4.28 4.61 16.65
N PHE A 67 3.08 4.01 16.67
CA PHE A 67 2.50 3.45 17.90
C PHE A 67 2.41 1.93 17.89
N LEU A 68 2.20 1.31 16.72
CA LEU A 68 2.07 -0.15 16.63
C LEU A 68 3.37 -0.88 16.94
N TYR A 69 4.54 -0.32 16.61
CA TYR A 69 5.80 -0.95 16.97
C TYR A 69 6.10 -0.90 18.48
N LYS A 70 5.39 -0.08 19.26
CA LYS A 70 5.68 0.10 20.69
C LYS A 70 5.21 -1.08 21.55
N SER A 71 4.32 -1.91 21.02
CA SER A 71 3.83 -3.12 21.67
C SER A 71 4.28 -4.37 20.92
N ALA A 72 4.73 -5.39 21.67
CA ALA A 72 5.12 -6.68 21.11
C ALA A 72 3.98 -7.34 20.30
N ALA A 73 2.73 -7.16 20.75
CA ALA A 73 1.56 -7.76 20.11
C ALA A 73 1.28 -7.20 18.72
N THR A 74 1.62 -5.93 18.47
CA THR A 74 1.31 -5.22 17.21
C THR A 74 2.53 -4.98 16.34
N ALA A 75 3.75 -5.16 16.87
CA ALA A 75 5.00 -4.93 16.16
C ALA A 75 5.15 -5.82 14.91
N VAL A 76 4.73 -7.08 14.97
CA VAL A 76 4.76 -8.00 13.83
C VAL A 76 3.89 -7.47 12.69
N THR A 77 2.68 -7.02 13.01
CA THR A 77 1.74 -6.46 12.03
C THR A 77 2.32 -5.19 11.43
N TRP A 78 2.76 -4.22 12.23
CA TRP A 78 3.33 -2.96 11.75
C TRP A 78 4.52 -3.17 10.81
N LYS A 79 5.42 -4.07 11.21
CA LYS A 79 6.56 -4.48 10.41
C LYS A 79 6.11 -4.95 9.02
N ARG A 80 5.12 -5.85 8.97
CA ARG A 80 4.70 -6.55 7.75
C ARG A 80 3.81 -5.74 6.83
N ILE A 81 2.97 -4.86 7.38
CA ILE A 81 1.99 -4.12 6.57
C ILE A 81 2.62 -2.99 5.76
N HIS A 82 3.78 -2.46 6.18
CA HIS A 82 4.40 -1.35 5.44
C HIS A 82 5.88 -1.09 5.71
N PHE A 83 6.36 -1.28 6.95
CA PHE A 83 7.76 -1.02 7.27
C PHE A 83 8.71 -1.85 6.39
N ASP A 84 8.44 -3.15 6.20
CA ASP A 84 9.24 -4.02 5.33
C ASP A 84 9.24 -3.52 3.88
N HIS A 85 8.11 -2.99 3.41
CA HIS A 85 8.01 -2.43 2.07
C HIS A 85 8.85 -1.16 1.91
N HIS A 86 8.94 -0.32 2.94
CA HIS A 86 9.86 0.82 2.93
C HIS A 86 11.34 0.39 2.97
N GLN A 87 11.67 -0.70 3.67
CA GLN A 87 13.03 -1.23 3.71
C GLN A 87 13.46 -1.85 2.38
N ASP A 88 12.59 -2.66 1.77
CA ASP A 88 12.80 -3.25 0.46
C ASP A 88 11.55 -3.09 -0.43
N PRO A 89 11.45 -1.98 -1.18
CA PRO A 89 10.34 -1.73 -2.09
C PRO A 89 10.27 -2.69 -3.28
N HIS A 90 11.27 -3.55 -3.47
CA HIS A 90 11.32 -4.54 -4.54
C HIS A 90 10.86 -5.94 -4.09
N ASP A 91 10.68 -6.17 -2.78
CA ASP A 91 10.17 -7.43 -2.27
C ASP A 91 8.65 -7.57 -2.52
N LEU A 92 8.28 -8.43 -3.47
CA LEU A 92 6.90 -8.70 -3.86
C LEU A 92 6.04 -9.27 -2.72
N ARG A 93 6.65 -9.89 -1.70
CA ARG A 93 5.92 -10.49 -0.57
C ARG A 93 5.25 -9.43 0.31
N VAL A 94 5.76 -8.21 0.31
CA VAL A 94 5.28 -7.08 1.11
C VAL A 94 4.78 -5.92 0.25
N LEU A 95 4.86 -6.07 -1.08
CA LEU A 95 4.27 -5.15 -2.04
C LEU A 95 2.74 -5.28 -2.07
N PHE A 96 2.23 -6.51 -1.96
CA PHE A 96 0.79 -6.77 -1.97
C PHE A 96 0.18 -6.64 -0.58
N GLY A 97 -0.98 -5.99 -0.49
CA GLY A 97 -1.82 -6.04 0.70
C GLY A 97 -2.23 -7.47 1.03
N ALA A 98 -1.83 -7.96 2.20
CA ALA A 98 -2.14 -9.32 2.65
C ALA A 98 -3.66 -9.52 2.81
N LEU A 99 -4.17 -10.66 2.34
CA LEU A 99 -5.60 -10.97 2.33
C LEU A 99 -6.27 -10.76 3.71
N HIS A 100 -5.59 -11.19 4.77
CA HIS A 100 -6.12 -11.13 6.14
C HIS A 100 -6.13 -9.73 6.77
N THR A 101 -5.41 -8.75 6.21
CA THR A 101 -5.47 -7.35 6.67
C THR A 101 -6.33 -6.51 5.74
N THR A 102 -6.21 -6.68 4.43
CA THR A 102 -6.89 -5.87 3.43
C THR A 102 -8.39 -6.17 3.34
N LEU A 103 -8.78 -7.45 3.22
CA LEU A 103 -10.20 -7.82 3.05
C LEU A 103 -11.06 -7.43 4.26
N PRO A 104 -10.69 -7.76 5.52
CA PRO A 104 -11.51 -7.37 6.67
C PRO A 104 -11.63 -5.85 6.82
N THR A 105 -10.57 -5.11 6.51
CA THR A 105 -10.58 -3.63 6.58
C THR A 105 -11.57 -3.04 5.58
N ILE A 106 -11.53 -3.50 4.32
CA ILE A 106 -12.47 -3.02 3.30
C ILE A 106 -13.90 -3.44 3.63
N ALA A 107 -14.09 -4.68 4.07
CA ALA A 107 -15.40 -5.19 4.46
C ALA A 107 -15.98 -4.39 5.63
N LEU A 108 -15.18 -4.07 6.64
CA LEU A 108 -15.57 -3.29 7.82
C LEU A 108 -15.98 -1.86 7.44
N VAL A 109 -15.30 -1.24 6.48
CA VAL A 109 -15.57 0.15 6.09
C VAL A 109 -16.71 0.23 5.07
N LEU A 110 -16.63 -0.50 3.96
CA LEU A 110 -17.53 -0.29 2.82
C LEU A 110 -18.86 -1.05 2.93
N THR A 111 -18.88 -2.23 3.55
CA THR A 111 -20.11 -3.05 3.62
C THR A 111 -21.20 -2.35 4.44
N PRO A 112 -20.92 -1.79 5.64
CA PRO A 112 -21.93 -1.07 6.42
C PRO A 112 -22.42 0.18 5.70
N ILE A 113 -21.52 0.94 5.06
CA ILE A 113 -21.87 2.11 4.27
C ILE A 113 -22.83 1.73 3.14
N GLY A 114 -22.49 0.70 2.36
CA GLY A 114 -23.36 0.22 1.29
C GLY A 114 -24.70 -0.30 1.80
N TYR A 115 -24.69 -1.00 2.94
CA TYR A 115 -25.92 -1.51 3.57
C TYR A 115 -26.86 -0.39 3.98
N LEU A 116 -26.36 0.68 4.58
CA LEU A 116 -27.18 1.82 5.02
C LEU A 116 -27.84 2.54 3.83
N ILE A 117 -27.23 2.51 2.64
CA ILE A 117 -27.76 3.17 1.45
C ILE A 117 -28.76 2.28 0.70
N GLY A 118 -28.38 1.03 0.45
CA GLY A 118 -29.10 0.13 -0.47
C GLY A 118 -29.41 -1.25 0.10
N GLY A 119 -29.37 -1.42 1.42
CA GLY A 119 -29.60 -2.72 2.05
C GLY A 119 -28.62 -3.80 1.55
N ARG A 120 -29.12 -5.02 1.31
CA ARG A 120 -28.27 -6.14 0.88
C ARG A 120 -27.61 -5.89 -0.49
N SER A 121 -28.33 -5.29 -1.43
CA SER A 121 -27.80 -4.98 -2.77
C SER A 121 -26.70 -3.93 -2.70
N GLY A 122 -26.91 -2.86 -1.92
CA GLY A 122 -25.92 -1.81 -1.67
C GLY A 122 -24.67 -2.31 -0.94
N ALA A 123 -24.84 -3.18 0.06
CA ALA A 123 -23.72 -3.80 0.79
C ALA A 123 -22.83 -4.64 -0.14
N ALA A 124 -23.46 -5.50 -0.95
CA ALA A 124 -22.76 -6.32 -1.94
C ALA A 124 -22.09 -5.46 -3.02
N ALA A 125 -22.79 -4.42 -3.52
CA ALA A 125 -22.23 -3.51 -4.52
C ALA A 125 -21.01 -2.75 -4.01
N ALA A 126 -21.08 -2.21 -2.79
CA ALA A 126 -19.98 -1.45 -2.18
C ALA A 126 -18.75 -2.35 -1.91
N LEU A 127 -18.96 -3.55 -1.37
CA LEU A 127 -17.86 -4.50 -1.15
C LEU A 127 -17.25 -4.99 -2.46
N GLY A 128 -18.09 -5.33 -3.45
CA GLY A 128 -17.63 -5.75 -4.78
C GLY A 128 -16.82 -4.66 -5.47
N TRP A 129 -17.29 -3.42 -5.42
CA TRP A 129 -16.55 -2.26 -5.91
C TRP A 129 -15.25 -2.02 -5.14
N GLY A 130 -15.26 -2.24 -3.83
CA GLY A 130 -14.05 -2.22 -3.00
C GLY A 130 -12.99 -3.20 -3.48
N MET A 131 -13.38 -4.43 -3.84
CA MET A 131 -12.44 -5.44 -4.38
C MET A 131 -11.87 -5.05 -5.74
N VAL A 132 -12.71 -4.52 -6.64
CA VAL A 132 -12.25 -3.99 -7.94
C VAL A 132 -11.25 -2.85 -7.73
N THR A 133 -11.57 -1.93 -6.82
CA THR A 133 -10.71 -0.81 -6.47
C THR A 133 -9.38 -1.29 -5.88
N THR A 134 -9.39 -2.29 -5.00
CA THR A 134 -8.17 -2.92 -4.46
C THR A 134 -7.30 -3.49 -5.56
N CYS A 135 -7.85 -4.32 -6.46
CA CYS A 135 -7.06 -4.87 -7.56
C CYS A 135 -6.43 -3.76 -8.42
N PHE A 136 -7.17 -2.68 -8.69
CA PHE A 136 -6.63 -1.55 -9.43
C PHE A 136 -5.52 -0.80 -8.68
N TYR A 137 -5.69 -0.56 -7.37
CA TYR A 137 -4.69 0.08 -6.52
C TYR A 137 -3.41 -0.74 -6.45
N GLU A 138 -3.52 -2.03 -6.13
CA GLU A 138 -2.39 -2.96 -6.01
C GLU A 138 -1.63 -3.06 -7.35
N PHE A 139 -2.36 -3.16 -8.47
CA PHE A 139 -1.72 -3.23 -9.79
C PHE A 139 -0.96 -1.94 -10.13
N CYS A 140 -1.56 -0.77 -9.85
CA CYS A 140 -0.88 0.51 -10.03
C CYS A 140 0.35 0.62 -9.13
N HIS A 141 0.23 0.25 -7.86
CA HIS A 141 1.34 0.22 -6.90
C HIS A 141 2.50 -0.63 -7.40
N CYS A 142 2.23 -1.82 -7.93
CA CYS A 142 3.27 -2.65 -8.54
C CYS A 142 3.97 -1.96 -9.72
N ILE A 143 3.21 -1.30 -10.62
CA ILE A 143 3.81 -0.58 -11.75
C ILE A 143 4.69 0.59 -11.26
N GLN A 144 4.32 1.24 -10.17
CA GLN A 144 5.09 2.34 -9.60
C GLN A 144 6.48 1.85 -9.13
N HIS A 145 6.58 0.62 -8.61
CA HIS A 145 7.85 0.00 -8.19
C HIS A 145 8.63 -0.75 -9.28
N LEU A 146 8.05 -0.99 -10.45
CA LEU A 146 8.79 -1.58 -11.58
C LEU A 146 9.93 -0.68 -12.05
N ASN A 147 11.07 -1.24 -12.46
CA ASN A 147 12.13 -0.48 -13.13
C ASN A 147 11.81 -0.22 -14.62
N TYR A 148 10.69 0.45 -14.86
CA TYR A 148 10.15 0.79 -16.17
C TYR A 148 9.49 2.17 -16.10
N ALA A 149 9.64 3.01 -17.12
CA ALA A 149 8.95 4.29 -17.22
C ALA A 149 7.64 4.12 -18.00
N PRO A 150 6.46 4.22 -17.35
CA PRO A 150 5.17 4.19 -18.04
C PRO A 150 5.11 5.21 -19.16
N GLN A 151 4.39 4.95 -20.25
CA GLN A 151 4.19 5.94 -21.31
C GLN A 151 3.10 6.96 -20.95
N GLN A 152 2.05 6.50 -20.26
CA GLN A 152 0.89 7.32 -19.88
C GLN A 152 1.25 8.39 -18.85
N LYS A 153 0.91 9.65 -19.12
CA LYS A 153 1.26 10.80 -18.27
C LYS A 153 0.78 10.62 -16.82
N TRP A 154 -0.49 10.24 -16.63
CA TRP A 154 -1.05 10.00 -15.30
C TRP A 154 -0.25 8.94 -14.52
N LEU A 155 0.12 7.84 -15.18
CA LEU A 155 0.86 6.75 -14.54
C LEU A 155 2.31 7.16 -14.21
N LYS A 156 2.94 7.98 -15.07
CA LYS A 156 4.23 8.64 -14.77
C LYS A 156 4.14 9.53 -13.54
N ASP A 157 3.08 10.34 -13.44
CA ASP A 157 2.90 11.29 -12.34
C ASP A 157 2.69 10.58 -11.00
N ILE A 158 1.78 9.61 -10.92
CA ILE A 158 1.55 8.88 -9.67
C ILE A 158 2.78 8.09 -9.24
N LYS A 159 3.53 7.53 -10.19
CA LYS A 159 4.80 6.84 -9.93
C LYS A 159 5.82 7.80 -9.37
N ARG A 160 6.01 8.95 -9.99
CA ARG A 160 6.98 9.95 -9.53
C ARG A 160 6.69 10.41 -8.10
N LEU A 161 5.43 10.66 -7.78
CA LEU A 161 5.00 11.06 -6.44
C LEU A 161 5.22 9.93 -5.41
N HIS A 162 4.86 8.70 -5.75
CA HIS A 162 5.04 7.52 -4.91
C HIS A 162 6.52 7.16 -4.68
N MET A 163 7.35 7.27 -5.71
CA MET A 163 8.80 7.11 -5.59
C MET A 163 9.41 8.24 -4.74
N SER A 164 8.89 9.47 -4.85
CA SER A 164 9.34 10.54 -3.96
C SER A 164 8.98 10.23 -2.49
N HIS A 165 7.85 9.59 -2.24
CA HIS A 165 7.45 9.15 -0.91
C HIS A 165 8.43 8.12 -0.33
N HIS A 166 8.79 7.08 -1.10
CA HIS A 166 9.71 6.04 -0.63
C HIS A 166 11.18 6.46 -0.52
N PHE A 167 11.65 7.36 -1.38
CA PHE A 167 13.09 7.63 -1.53
C PHE A 167 13.51 9.05 -1.12
N HIS A 168 12.57 9.97 -0.92
CA HIS A 168 12.85 11.35 -0.57
C HIS A 168 12.24 11.76 0.77
N ASN A 169 10.92 11.66 0.95
CA ASN A 169 10.26 12.04 2.19
C ASN A 169 8.94 11.29 2.40
N GLU A 170 8.90 10.38 3.36
CA GLU A 170 7.76 9.51 3.65
C GLU A 170 6.60 10.23 4.38
N GLN A 171 6.75 11.53 4.69
CA GLN A 171 5.75 12.33 5.42
C GLN A 171 4.83 13.14 4.48
N GLY A 172 4.55 12.62 3.29
CA GLY A 172 3.63 13.19 2.32
C GLY A 172 3.40 12.23 1.16
N ASN A 173 2.57 12.62 0.20
CA ASN A 173 2.27 11.80 -0.98
C ASN A 173 1.75 10.39 -0.60
N TYR A 174 0.73 10.30 0.26
CA TYR A 174 0.17 9.03 0.73
C TYR A 174 -0.78 8.36 -0.27
N GLY A 175 -1.24 9.07 -1.30
CA GLY A 175 -2.05 8.51 -2.36
C GLY A 175 -1.28 7.47 -3.20
N ILE A 176 -2.00 6.50 -3.77
CA ILE A 176 -1.43 5.52 -4.72
C ILE A 176 -1.91 5.81 -6.13
N THR A 177 -3.22 5.73 -6.40
CA THR A 177 -3.78 5.95 -7.75
C THR A 177 -4.17 7.40 -8.00
N ASN A 178 -4.39 8.16 -6.94
CA ASN A 178 -4.68 9.59 -6.96
C ASN A 178 -4.24 10.23 -5.64
N TYR A 179 -4.02 11.55 -5.67
CA TYR A 179 -3.52 12.35 -4.54
C TYR A 179 -4.51 13.43 -4.12
N PHE A 180 -5.82 13.19 -4.34
CA PHE A 180 -6.86 14.16 -3.99
C PHE A 180 -6.83 14.48 -2.49
N TRP A 181 -6.80 13.45 -1.65
CA TRP A 181 -6.77 13.63 -0.19
C TRP A 181 -5.47 14.24 0.31
N ASP A 182 -4.34 13.95 -0.35
CA ASP A 182 -3.09 14.66 -0.06
C ASP A 182 -3.19 16.16 -0.31
N ARG A 183 -3.91 16.60 -1.35
CA ARG A 183 -4.18 18.03 -1.58
C ARG A 183 -5.08 18.61 -0.50
N VAL A 184 -6.18 17.93 -0.20
CA VAL A 184 -7.17 18.37 0.80
C VAL A 184 -6.53 18.55 2.17
N PHE A 185 -5.63 17.65 2.57
CA PHE A 185 -4.99 17.67 3.89
C PHE A 185 -3.57 18.27 3.89
N GLY A 186 -3.14 18.88 2.79
CA GLY A 186 -1.84 19.57 2.70
C GLY A 186 -0.62 18.66 2.83
N THR A 187 -0.72 17.40 2.41
CA THR A 187 0.38 16.42 2.41
C THR A 187 0.96 16.13 1.02
N LEU A 188 0.40 16.73 -0.04
CA LEU A 188 0.98 16.66 -1.38
C LEU A 188 2.24 17.53 -1.46
N TYR A 189 3.31 16.98 -2.01
CA TYR A 189 4.48 17.75 -2.46
C TYR A 189 4.85 17.33 -3.88
N GLU A 190 4.86 18.28 -4.80
CA GLU A 190 4.92 17.99 -6.24
C GLU A 190 6.34 17.76 -6.74
N LYS A 191 7.33 18.44 -6.15
CA LYS A 191 8.74 18.29 -6.45
C LYS A 191 9.49 17.84 -5.20
N ALA A 192 10.57 17.08 -5.38
CA ALA A 192 11.42 16.68 -4.27
C ALA A 192 11.94 17.91 -3.49
N SER A 193 12.23 19.03 -4.17
CA SER A 193 12.64 20.29 -3.52
C SER A 193 11.63 20.88 -2.55
N ASP A 194 10.34 20.52 -2.65
CA ASP A 194 9.28 21.10 -1.84
C ASP A 194 9.29 20.59 -0.39
N LYS A 195 10.05 19.51 -0.12
CA LYS A 195 10.29 18.96 1.22
C LYS A 195 11.77 18.64 1.43
N PRO A 196 12.30 18.74 2.66
CA PRO A 196 13.64 18.23 2.95
C PRO A 196 13.68 16.71 2.79
N LYS A 197 14.85 16.16 2.48
CA LYS A 197 15.06 14.71 2.50
C LYS A 197 14.88 14.20 3.92
N SER A 198 14.04 13.19 4.12
CA SER A 198 13.81 12.59 5.42
C SER A 198 14.89 11.55 5.75
N ALA A 199 15.37 11.57 6.99
CA ALA A 199 16.31 10.58 7.51
C ALA A 199 15.65 9.22 7.80
N THR A 200 14.31 9.17 7.78
CA THR A 200 13.53 8.02 8.23
C THR A 200 12.73 7.35 7.12
N VAL A 201 13.01 7.67 5.85
CA VAL A 201 12.31 7.09 4.69
C VAL A 201 12.29 5.56 4.70
N PHE A 202 13.37 4.92 5.14
CA PHE A 202 13.46 3.46 5.15
C PHE A 202 12.92 2.83 6.45
N ASN A 203 12.97 3.54 7.58
CA ASN A 203 12.63 2.99 8.91
C ASN A 203 11.36 3.56 9.56
N LEU A 204 10.68 4.49 8.90
CA LEU A 204 9.44 5.13 9.36
C LEU A 204 9.52 5.78 10.76
N GLY A 205 10.74 6.10 11.19
CA GLY A 205 11.04 6.68 12.49
C GLY A 205 11.32 5.67 13.60
N TYR A 206 11.42 4.38 13.28
CA TYR A 206 11.94 3.37 14.18
C TYR A 206 13.48 3.44 14.19
N THR A 207 14.02 4.42 14.93
CA THR A 207 15.46 4.68 15.05
C THR A 207 16.14 3.71 16.02
N ALA A 208 17.47 3.77 16.11
CA ALA A 208 18.23 3.02 17.11
C ALA A 208 17.78 3.32 18.56
N GLU A 209 17.45 4.57 18.86
CA GLU A 209 16.96 4.98 20.19
C GLU A 209 15.57 4.39 20.48
N GLU A 210 14.70 4.30 19.47
CA GLU A 210 13.40 3.65 19.61
C GLU A 210 13.56 2.13 19.77
N ALA A 211 14.53 1.51 19.09
CA ALA A 211 14.79 0.07 19.20
C ALA A 211 15.29 -0.33 20.61
N VAL A 212 16.02 0.55 21.30
CA VAL A 212 16.40 0.32 22.71
C VAL A 212 15.16 0.26 23.62
N LYS A 213 14.18 1.13 23.37
CA LYS A 213 12.94 1.21 24.18
C LYS A 213 11.91 0.14 23.80
N TYR A 214 11.82 -0.18 22.51
CA TYR A 214 10.78 -1.04 21.93
C TYR A 214 11.42 -2.11 21.02
N PRO A 215 12.12 -3.12 21.57
CA PRO A 215 13.03 -3.97 20.81
C PRO A 215 12.36 -5.00 19.88
N TRP A 216 11.04 -4.99 19.78
CA TRP A 216 10.26 -6.06 19.13
C TRP A 216 10.52 -6.14 17.63
N VAL A 217 10.47 -5.00 16.94
CA VAL A 217 10.71 -4.95 15.49
C VAL A 217 12.17 -5.28 15.20
N ASP A 218 13.10 -4.81 16.03
CA ASP A 218 14.53 -5.07 15.86
C ASP A 218 14.88 -6.56 16.02
N LYS A 219 14.34 -7.22 17.04
CA LYS A 219 14.45 -8.67 17.24
C LYS A 219 13.93 -9.47 16.04
N LEU A 220 12.83 -9.03 15.44
CA LEU A 220 12.27 -9.66 14.22
C LEU A 220 13.15 -9.46 12.97
N SER A 221 14.27 -8.73 13.07
CA SER A 221 15.19 -8.38 11.96
C SER A 221 16.56 -8.97 12.08
N GLY A 222 16.88 -9.57 13.22
CA GLY A 222 18.27 -9.85 13.55
C GLY A 222 19.12 -8.58 13.70
N GLY A 223 18.57 -7.49 14.25
CA GLY A 223 19.37 -6.29 14.61
C GLY A 223 19.66 -5.28 13.48
N THR A 224 19.01 -5.42 12.32
CA THR A 224 19.34 -4.66 11.09
C THR A 224 18.45 -3.44 10.83
N ARG A 225 17.48 -3.10 11.71
CA ARG A 225 16.37 -2.19 11.37
C ARG A 225 16.49 -0.74 11.81
N GLY A 226 17.56 -0.38 12.53
CA GLY A 226 17.71 0.95 13.14
C GLY A 226 18.45 2.00 12.32
N ASP A 227 19.28 1.64 11.33
CA ASP A 227 20.26 2.58 10.74
C ASP A 227 19.81 3.26 9.43
N GLY A 228 18.60 2.94 8.93
CA GLY A 228 18.05 3.58 7.72
C GLY A 228 18.89 3.32 6.45
N HIS A 229 19.81 2.35 6.47
CA HIS A 229 20.69 2.05 5.34
C HIS A 229 20.16 0.84 4.53
N PRO A 230 19.58 1.05 3.33
CA PRO A 230 18.86 -0.01 2.60
C PRO A 230 19.75 -1.21 2.20
N ARG A 231 21.08 -1.04 2.14
CA ARG A 231 22.01 -2.07 1.63
C ARG A 231 22.38 -3.20 2.60
N ARG A 232 22.01 -3.13 3.89
CA ARG A 232 22.38 -4.18 4.86
C ARG A 232 21.44 -5.39 4.85
N PHE A 233 20.19 -5.23 4.39
CA PHE A 233 19.23 -6.34 4.32
C PHE A 233 19.64 -7.42 3.31
N GLN A 234 20.24 -7.03 2.19
CA GLN A 234 20.75 -7.98 1.18
C GLN A 234 21.92 -8.84 1.70
N GLN A 235 22.75 -8.28 2.57
CA GLN A 235 23.90 -9.01 3.14
C GLN A 235 23.48 -10.05 4.19
N ALA A 236 22.38 -9.84 4.91
CA ALA A 236 21.87 -10.79 5.89
C ALA A 236 21.22 -12.03 5.25
N GLU A 237 20.73 -11.94 4.01
CA GLU A 237 20.16 -13.07 3.24
C GLU A 237 21.21 -13.82 2.39
N GLY A 238 22.51 -13.51 2.51
CA GLY A 238 23.59 -14.24 1.83
C GLY A 238 23.69 -13.99 0.31
N LEU A 239 23.01 -12.96 -0.21
CA LEU A 239 23.12 -12.55 -1.61
C LEU A 239 24.23 -11.50 -1.74
N SER A 240 25.43 -11.95 -2.15
CA SER A 240 26.50 -11.03 -2.52
C SER A 240 26.11 -10.26 -3.78
N ALA A 241 26.12 -8.92 -3.72
CA ALA A 241 26.06 -8.11 -4.91
C ALA A 241 27.33 -8.36 -5.76
N PRO A 242 27.22 -8.46 -7.09
CA PRO A 242 28.41 -8.56 -7.93
C PRO A 242 29.26 -7.29 -7.78
N GLU A 243 30.55 -7.49 -7.54
CA GLU A 243 31.57 -6.46 -7.51
C GLU A 243 31.58 -5.73 -8.86
N VAL A 244 31.18 -4.45 -8.85
CA VAL A 244 31.47 -3.57 -9.98
C VAL A 244 32.92 -3.14 -9.81
N THR A 245 33.83 -3.86 -10.47
CA THR A 245 35.22 -3.44 -10.61
C THR A 245 35.27 -2.15 -11.42
N SER A 246 35.55 -1.04 -10.75
CA SER A 246 35.93 0.20 -11.41
C SER A 246 37.34 0.03 -11.97
N GLU A 247 37.46 -0.38 -13.22
CA GLU A 247 38.70 -0.19 -13.96
C GLU A 247 38.86 1.30 -14.28
N GLN A 248 40.06 1.77 -13.97
CA GLN A 248 40.54 3.13 -14.04
C GLN A 248 40.64 3.60 -15.51
N SER A 249 40.27 4.86 -15.74
CA SER A 249 40.75 5.67 -16.88
C SER A 249 41.80 6.65 -16.37
#